data_AF-A0A3D1GUL9-F1
#
_entry.id   AF-A0A3D1GUL9-F1
#
_cell.length_a   1.000
_cell.length_b   1.000
_cell.length_c   1.000
_cell.angle_alpha   90.00
_cell.angle_beta   90.00
_cell.angle_gamma   90.00
#
_symmetry.space_group_name_H-M   'P 1'
#
loop_
_entity.id
_entity.type
_entity.pdbx_description
1 polymer ?
#
loop_
_entity_poly.entity_id
_entity_poly.type
_entity_poly.pdbx_seq_one_letter_code
_entity_poly.pdbx_strand_id
1 'polypeptide(L)'
;MTAFFVFVEQNYEQLANELRDHGMIKFYITRVFNKEGKFTVGNWLEYKDQDAYLACDQIWKTFMTTIYAQNTSVTAKIAPHRGIVQYDYS
;
A
#
# COMPACT_ATOMS: atom_id res chain seq x y z
N MET A 1 -12.35 12.38 7.75
CA MET A 1 -11.91 12.21 6.33
C MET A 1 -10.43 12.52 6.16
N THR A 2 -9.92 13.57 6.79
CA THR A 2 -8.48 13.90 6.88
C THR A 2 -7.67 12.82 7.60
N ALA A 3 -8.23 12.15 8.62
CA ALA A 3 -7.51 11.18 9.45
C ALA A 3 -6.83 10.04 8.68
N PHE A 4 -7.46 9.49 7.63
CA PHE A 4 -6.81 8.44 6.82
C PHE A 4 -5.65 8.99 5.98
N PHE A 5 -5.82 10.17 5.37
CA PHE A 5 -4.75 10.80 4.59
C PHE A 5 -3.59 11.25 5.49
N VAL A 6 -3.88 11.79 6.67
CA VAL A 6 -2.87 12.12 7.70
C VAL A 6 -2.12 10.86 8.13
N PHE A 7 -2.83 9.76 8.38
CA PHE A 7 -2.21 8.48 8.69
C PHE A 7 -1.28 8.03 7.56
N VAL A 8 -1.73 8.12 6.30
CA VAL A 8 -0.90 7.78 5.14
C VAL A 8 0.35 8.65 5.10
N GLU A 9 0.19 9.98 5.16
CA GLU A 9 1.30 10.95 5.13
C GLU A 9 2.33 10.70 6.24
N GLN A 10 1.87 10.32 7.44
CA GLN A 10 2.76 10.09 8.60
C GLN A 10 3.50 8.76 8.57
N ASN A 11 2.96 7.72 7.92
CA ASN A 11 3.45 6.35 8.10
C ASN A 11 3.95 5.70 6.80
N TYR A 12 3.44 6.11 5.63
CA TYR A 12 3.73 5.40 4.39
C TYR A 12 5.12 5.66 3.85
N GLU A 13 5.78 6.77 4.19
CA GLU A 13 7.16 7.01 3.77
C GLU A 13 8.11 5.98 4.39
N GLN A 14 8.01 5.78 5.71
CA GLN A 14 8.80 4.77 6.42
C GLN A 14 8.51 3.36 5.91
N LEU A 15 7.22 3.02 5.75
CA LEU A 15 6.80 1.74 5.15
C LEU A 15 7.38 1.56 3.75
N ALA A 16 7.33 2.60 2.91
CA ALA A 16 7.87 2.54 1.56
C ALA A 16 9.37 2.30 1.55
N ASN A 17 10.13 2.90 2.47
CA ASN A 17 11.57 2.67 2.59
C ASN A 17 11.87 1.22 2.97
N GLU A 18 11.19 0.68 3.98
CA GLU A 18 11.35 -0.72 4.39
C GLU A 18 11.02 -1.70 3.25
N LEU A 19 9.97 -1.43 2.48
CA LEU A 19 9.60 -2.24 1.32
C LEU A 19 10.64 -2.14 0.19
N ARG A 20 11.23 -0.96 -0.05
CA ARG A 20 12.30 -0.79 -1.06
C ARG A 20 13.53 -1.60 -0.71
N ASP A 21 13.91 -1.64 0.56
CA ASP A 21 15.03 -2.44 1.06
C ASP A 21 14.82 -3.96 0.81
N HIS A 22 13.56 -4.38 0.63
CA HIS A 22 13.17 -5.77 0.36
C HIS A 22 12.73 -6.03 -1.10
N GLY A 23 13.08 -5.13 -2.02
CA GLY A 23 12.91 -5.36 -3.47
C GLY A 23 11.62 -4.82 -4.08
N MET A 24 10.91 -3.93 -3.40
CA MET A 24 9.88 -3.09 -4.04
C MET A 24 10.53 -2.02 -4.93
N ILE A 25 10.05 -1.89 -6.18
CA ILE A 25 10.57 -0.95 -7.18
C ILE A 25 9.75 0.34 -7.22
N LYS A 26 8.42 0.24 -7.20
CA LYS A 26 7.52 1.40 -7.24
C LYS A 26 6.47 1.31 -6.15
N PHE A 27 6.11 2.48 -5.61
CA PHE A 27 4.96 2.63 -4.71
C PHE A 27 4.26 3.95 -5.00
N TYR A 28 3.08 3.87 -5.61
CA TYR A 28 2.20 5.01 -5.82
C TYR A 28 0.95 4.90 -4.96
N ILE A 29 0.52 6.04 -4.44
CA ILE A 29 -0.71 6.18 -3.66
C ILE A 29 -1.58 7.17 -4.41
N THR A 30 -2.79 6.77 -4.76
CA THR A 30 -3.72 7.62 -5.52
C THR A 30 -5.09 7.68 -4.84
N ARG A 31 -5.72 8.86 -4.88
CA ARG A 31 -7.13 9.01 -4.52
C ARG A 31 -7.98 8.68 -5.73
N VAL A 32 -8.85 7.68 -5.59
CA VAL A 32 -9.82 7.31 -6.62
C VAL A 32 -10.99 8.30 -6.58
N PHE A 33 -11.21 9.02 -7.68
CA PHE A 33 -12.21 10.09 -7.78
C PHE A 33 -13.53 9.67 -8.43
N ASN A 34 -13.57 8.53 -9.12
CA ASN A 34 -14.71 8.08 -9.91
C ASN A 34 -15.68 7.14 -9.16
N LYS A 35 -15.59 7.06 -7.83
CA LYS A 35 -16.48 6.25 -6.98
C LYS A 35 -17.31 7.17 -6.08
N GLU A 36 -18.46 7.61 -6.60
CA GLU A 36 -19.36 8.49 -5.87
C GLU A 36 -19.78 7.88 -4.52
N GLY A 37 -19.83 8.71 -3.48
CA GLY A 37 -20.16 8.27 -2.11
C GLY A 37 -19.11 7.37 -1.44
N LYS A 38 -17.94 7.14 -2.05
CA LYS A 38 -16.89 6.29 -1.49
C LYS A 38 -15.55 7.02 -1.37
N PHE A 39 -14.87 6.77 -0.27
CA PHE A 39 -13.46 7.13 -0.09
C PHE A 39 -12.61 5.93 -0.43
N THR A 40 -11.82 6.02 -1.50
CA THR A 40 -10.98 4.91 -1.95
C THR A 40 -9.60 5.44 -2.27
N VAL A 41 -8.60 4.76 -1.73
CA VAL A 41 -7.19 4.95 -2.05
C VAL A 41 -6.69 3.72 -2.77
N GLY A 42 -5.99 3.92 -3.89
CA GLY A 42 -5.30 2.89 -4.62
C GLY A 42 -3.82 2.90 -4.26
N ASN A 43 -3.33 1.79 -3.74
CA ASN A 43 -1.90 1.55 -3.57
C ASN A 43 -1.43 0.70 -4.77
N TRP A 44 -0.49 1.22 -5.54
CA TRP A 44 0.16 0.51 -6.63
C TRP A 44 1.59 0.17 -6.23
N LEU A 45 1.89 -1.12 -6.13
CA LEU A 45 3.21 -1.61 -5.75
C LEU A 45 3.77 -2.51 -6.85
N GLU A 46 5.00 -2.25 -7.24
CA GLU A 46 5.76 -3.09 -8.16
C GLU A 46 6.94 -3.68 -7.41
N TYR A 47 7.25 -4.94 -7.69
CA TYR A 47 8.32 -5.69 -7.05
C TYR A 47 9.27 -6.23 -8.11
N LYS A 48 10.53 -6.40 -7.73
CA LYS A 48 11.58 -6.94 -8.61
C LYS A 48 11.25 -8.36 -9.10
N ASP A 49 10.73 -9.19 -8.20
CA ASP A 49 10.42 -10.58 -8.46
C ASP A 49 9.39 -11.10 -7.44
N GLN A 50 9.04 -12.38 -7.56
CA GLN A 50 8.08 -13.06 -6.70
C GLN A 50 8.57 -13.16 -5.24
N ASP A 51 9.86 -13.29 -5.01
CA ASP A 51 10.44 -13.42 -3.66
C ASP A 51 10.41 -12.08 -2.93
N ALA A 52 10.73 -10.98 -3.63
CA ALA A 52 10.58 -9.62 -3.14
C ALA A 52 9.12 -9.32 -2.75
N TYR A 53 8.16 -9.76 -3.57
CA TYR A 53 6.74 -9.65 -3.23
C TYR A 53 6.40 -10.40 -1.93
N LEU A 54 6.89 -11.64 -1.76
CA LEU A 54 6.61 -12.44 -0.55
C LEU A 54 7.18 -11.77 0.71
N ALA A 55 8.41 -11.25 0.65
CA ALA A 55 9.02 -10.50 1.74
C ALA A 55 8.21 -9.24 2.07
N CYS A 56 7.84 -8.47 1.05
CA CYS A 56 7.05 -7.25 1.20
C CYS A 56 5.63 -7.49 1.74
N ASP A 57 4.95 -8.56 1.33
CA ASP A 57 3.60 -8.90 1.82
C ASP A 57 3.60 -9.16 3.33
N GLN A 58 4.68 -9.74 3.88
CA GLN A 58 4.83 -9.93 5.31
C GLN A 58 5.04 -8.61 6.08
N ILE A 59 5.82 -7.68 5.52
CA ILE A 59 6.01 -6.33 6.07
C ILE A 59 4.66 -5.59 6.08
N TRP A 60 3.92 -5.62 4.97
CA TRP A 60 2.58 -5.03 4.86
C TRP A 60 1.59 -5.58 5.87
N LYS A 61 1.53 -6.90 6.04
CA LYS A 61 0.67 -7.54 7.04
C LYS A 61 0.99 -7.04 8.43
N THR A 62 2.29 -6.99 8.78
CA THR A 62 2.74 -6.48 10.08
C THR A 62 2.35 -5.03 10.27
N PHE A 63 2.63 -4.17 9.29
CA PHE A 63 2.25 -2.75 9.35
C PHE A 63 0.74 -2.56 9.58
N MET A 64 -0.09 -3.35 8.89
CA MET A 64 -1.55 -3.27 9.03
C MET A 64 -2.05 -3.79 10.39
N THR A 65 -1.40 -4.78 10.99
CA THR A 65 -1.79 -5.30 12.30
C THR A 65 -1.26 -4.47 13.46
N THR A 66 -0.12 -3.79 13.30
CA THR A 66 0.52 -3.03 14.37
C THR A 66 0.20 -1.54 14.28
N ILE A 67 0.54 -0.89 13.18
CA ILE A 67 0.49 0.56 13.04
C ILE A 67 -0.92 1.02 12.68
N TYR A 68 -1.55 0.39 11.69
CA TYR A 68 -2.91 0.76 11.28
C TYR A 68 -3.90 0.53 12.43
N ALA A 69 -3.92 -0.65 13.03
CA ALA A 69 -4.87 -1.00 14.09
C ALA A 69 -4.77 -0.09 15.33
N GLN A 70 -3.57 0.42 15.65
CA GLN A 70 -3.36 1.28 16.82
C GLN A 70 -3.62 2.76 16.54
N ASN A 71 -3.37 3.22 15.31
CA ASN A 71 -3.32 4.65 14.99
C ASN A 71 -4.48 5.14 14.12
N THR A 72 -5.52 4.32 13.90
CA THR A 72 -6.68 4.76 13.13
C THR A 72 -8.01 4.32 13.73
N SER A 73 -8.98 5.25 13.71
CA SER A 73 -10.40 4.97 14.01
C SER A 73 -11.18 4.57 12.76
N VAL A 74 -10.53 4.47 11.60
CA VAL A 74 -11.15 4.15 10.32
C VAL A 74 -11.14 2.64 10.09
N THR A 75 -12.29 2.06 9.76
CA THR A 75 -12.35 0.69 9.25
C THR A 75 -12.26 0.71 7.73
N ALA A 76 -11.13 0.28 7.17
CA ALA A 76 -10.95 0.16 5.73
C ALA A 76 -11.33 -1.24 5.23
N LYS A 77 -12.00 -1.30 4.08
CA LYS A 77 -12.12 -2.55 3.31
C LYS A 77 -10.98 -2.62 2.31
N ILE A 78 -10.16 -3.67 2.39
CA ILE A 78 -9.00 -3.88 1.52
C ILE A 78 -9.33 -4.95 0.48
N ALA A 79 -9.06 -4.66 -0.79
CA ALA A 79 -9.23 -5.59 -1.91
C ALA A 79 -7.93 -5.62 -2.73
N PRO A 80 -7.02 -6.57 -2.45
CA PRO A 80 -5.74 -6.66 -3.15
C PRO A 80 -5.90 -7.35 -4.50
N HIS A 81 -5.25 -6.79 -5.52
CA HIS A 81 -5.13 -7.40 -6.86
C HIS A 81 -3.65 -7.64 -7.12
N ARG A 82 -3.28 -8.90 -7.41
CA ARG A 82 -1.88 -9.34 -7.56
C ARG A 82 -1.74 -10.08 -8.87
N GLY A 83 -0.61 -9.92 -9.55
CA GLY A 83 -0.36 -10.58 -10.83
C GLY A 83 1.09 -10.47 -11.27
N ILE A 84 1.45 -11.31 -12.25
CA ILE A 84 2.75 -11.27 -12.91
C ILE A 84 2.67 -10.31 -14.09
N VAL A 85 3.61 -9.36 -14.15
CA VAL A 85 3.73 -8.41 -15.26
C VAL A 85 3.94 -9.18 -16.56
N GLN A 86 3.04 -8.99 -17.52
CA GLN A 86 3.12 -9.60 -18.85
C GLN A 86 3.87 -8.71 -19.85
N TYR A 87 3.74 -7.40 -19.67
CA TYR A 87 4.32 -6.37 -20.51
C TYR A 87 4.45 -5.09 -19.70
N ASP A 88 5.58 -4.41 -19.86
CA ASP A 88 5.83 -3.10 -19.26
C ASP A 88 6.40 -2.16 -20.34
N TYR A 89 5.79 -0.99 -20.44
CA TYR A 89 6.25 0.15 -21.26
C TYR A 89 6.34 1.33 -20.30
N SER A 90 7.35 1.29 -19.44
CA SER A 90 7.67 2.36 -18.50
C SER A 90 9.02 2.99 -18.78
#